data_AF-A0A7W6T1V8-F1
#
_entry.id   AF-A0A7W6T1V8-F1
#
_cell.length_a   1.000
_cell.length_b   1.000
_cell.length_c   1.000
_cell.angle_alpha   90.00
_cell.angle_beta   90.00
_cell.angle_gamma   90.00
#
_symmetry.space_group_name_H-M   'P 1'
#
loop_
_entity.id
_entity.type
_entity.pdbx_description
1 polymer ?
#
loop_
_entity_poly.entity_id
_entity_poly.type
_entity_poly.pdbx_seq_one_letter_code
_entity_poly.pdbx_strand_id
1 'polypeptide(L)'
;MHGDWVAATASVIAAIIGVVGGYFLARYQRERRHLRIVTMETEDLSATLRQHGDFEFTFNRYTTSELILSTLSVRNMGNRSLSDVLFSVKLPGRHPFAKASCFSDDKALASEVAIVRVAPDEDSPEFFVKLPYFNVRERFHLKILYNGGVSNLEIACRLPDTEVEISTAAEQYQKMDRRNRWKTAITILLAALSSLAFAWISVELGSQKLQSRYEEKATTAK
;
A
#
# COMPACT_ATOMS: atom_id res chain seq x y z
N MET A 1 13.44 51.90 -7.93
CA MET A 1 12.01 51.82 -7.59
C MET A 1 11.18 50.86 -8.48
N HIS A 2 11.77 50.09 -9.41
CA HIS A 2 11.01 49.12 -10.24
C HIS A 2 11.03 47.67 -9.72
N GLY A 3 11.80 47.36 -8.66
CA GLY A 3 11.92 45.99 -8.12
C GLY A 3 10.81 45.59 -7.14
N ASP A 4 10.27 46.55 -6.39
CA ASP A 4 9.39 46.23 -5.24
C ASP A 4 8.00 45.73 -5.67
N TRP A 5 7.46 46.26 -6.76
CA TRP A 5 6.14 45.82 -7.26
C TRP A 5 6.20 44.42 -7.91
N VAL A 6 7.34 44.06 -8.50
CA VAL A 6 7.57 42.71 -9.07
C VAL A 6 7.68 41.68 -7.94
N ALA A 7 8.40 42.00 -6.87
CA ALA A 7 8.47 41.15 -5.69
C ALA A 7 7.11 40.98 -5.00
N ALA A 8 6.32 42.07 -4.90
CA ALA A 8 4.98 42.03 -4.33
C ALA A 8 3.99 41.22 -5.19
N THR A 9 4.05 41.35 -6.52
CA THR A 9 3.19 40.55 -7.42
C THR A 9 3.58 39.08 -7.43
N ALA A 10 4.88 38.77 -7.41
CA ALA A 10 5.37 37.39 -7.33
C ALA A 10 4.94 36.69 -6.03
N SER A 11 4.98 37.38 -4.89
CA SER A 11 4.57 36.79 -3.60
C SER A 11 3.07 36.50 -3.55
N VAL A 12 2.23 37.38 -4.09
CA VAL A 12 0.78 37.16 -4.20
C VAL A 12 0.47 35.96 -5.11
N ILE A 13 1.11 35.88 -6.27
CA ILE A 13 0.94 34.74 -7.19
C ILE A 13 1.36 33.43 -6.52
N ALA A 14 2.51 33.41 -5.85
CA ALA A 14 2.99 32.22 -5.14
C ALA A 14 2.03 31.79 -4.02
N ALA A 15 1.46 32.74 -3.27
CA ALA A 15 0.47 32.46 -2.24
C ALA A 15 -0.82 31.85 -2.82
N ILE A 16 -1.33 32.40 -3.93
CA ILE A 16 -2.52 31.88 -4.62
C ILE A 16 -2.27 30.46 -5.15
N ILE A 17 -1.14 30.23 -5.83
CA ILE A 17 -0.76 28.90 -6.33
C ILE A 17 -0.62 27.92 -5.16
N GLY A 18 -0.04 28.34 -4.04
CA GLY A 18 0.09 27.52 -2.84
C GLY A 18 -1.26 27.09 -2.26
N VAL A 19 -2.21 28.03 -2.13
CA VAL A 19 -3.56 27.74 -1.61
C VAL A 19 -4.34 26.84 -2.56
N VAL A 20 -4.34 27.16 -3.86
CA VAL A 20 -5.05 26.40 -4.88
C VAL A 20 -4.46 25.00 -5.01
N GLY A 21 -3.14 24.89 -5.13
CA GLY A 21 -2.42 23.61 -5.19
C GLY A 21 -2.65 22.77 -3.94
N GLY A 22 -2.59 23.39 -2.76
CA GLY A 22 -2.88 22.73 -1.48
C GLY A 22 -4.32 22.21 -1.39
N TYR A 23 -5.30 22.99 -1.85
CA TYR A 23 -6.71 22.57 -1.92
C TYR A 23 -6.89 21.35 -2.83
N PHE A 24 -6.35 21.39 -4.05
CA PHE A 24 -6.44 20.25 -4.99
C PHE A 24 -5.73 19.01 -4.45
N LEU A 25 -4.56 19.16 -3.83
CA LEU A 25 -3.83 18.04 -3.23
C LEU A 25 -4.62 17.43 -2.06
N ALA A 26 -5.15 18.27 -1.16
CA ALA A 26 -5.97 17.82 -0.03
C ALA A 26 -7.25 17.13 -0.50
N ARG A 27 -7.90 17.66 -1.54
CA ARG A 27 -9.07 17.06 -2.16
C ARG A 27 -8.74 15.70 -2.79
N TYR A 28 -7.70 15.64 -3.60
CA TYR A 28 -7.22 14.40 -4.22
C TYR A 28 -6.91 13.34 -3.17
N GLN A 29 -6.22 13.71 -2.09
CA GLN A 29 -5.95 12.79 -0.99
C GLN A 29 -7.23 12.31 -0.31
N ARG A 30 -8.21 13.18 -0.07
CA ARG A 30 -9.51 12.79 0.55
C ARG A 30 -10.37 11.92 -0.35
N GLU A 31 -10.25 12.05 -1.67
CA GLU A 31 -11.07 11.31 -2.64
C GLU A 31 -10.42 10.00 -3.09
N ARG A 32 -9.18 9.72 -2.69
CA ARG A 32 -8.45 8.52 -3.10
C ARG A 32 -9.14 7.23 -2.64
N ARG A 33 -9.64 6.46 -3.61
CA ARG A 33 -10.12 5.09 -3.46
C ARG A 33 -9.01 4.13 -3.88
N HIS A 34 -8.60 3.26 -2.97
CA HIS A 34 -7.49 2.34 -3.23
C HIS A 34 -7.76 1.00 -2.53
N LEU A 35 -7.94 -0.06 -3.32
CA LEU A 35 -8.04 -1.43 -2.86
C LEU A 35 -6.71 -2.13 -3.07
N ARG A 36 -6.18 -2.75 -2.02
CA ARG A 36 -4.99 -3.59 -2.12
C ARG A 36 -5.35 -5.04 -1.85
N ILE A 37 -4.93 -5.92 -2.74
CA ILE A 37 -5.07 -7.37 -2.61
C ILE A 37 -3.65 -7.96 -2.64
N VAL A 38 -3.28 -8.67 -1.58
CA VAL A 38 -1.96 -9.25 -1.44
C VAL A 38 -2.08 -10.76 -1.36
N THR A 39 -1.44 -11.46 -2.29
CA THR A 39 -1.31 -12.92 -2.24
C THR A 39 -0.15 -13.28 -1.32
N MET A 40 -0.45 -13.95 -0.21
CA MET A 40 0.55 -14.49 0.70
C MET A 40 1.17 -15.75 0.11
N GLU A 41 2.29 -16.18 0.69
CA GLU A 41 2.90 -17.46 0.34
C GLU A 41 1.91 -18.61 0.61
N THR A 42 1.85 -19.55 -0.33
CA THR A 42 0.98 -20.72 -0.23
C THR A 42 1.62 -21.73 0.70
N GLU A 43 0.88 -22.20 1.70
CA GLU A 43 1.36 -23.14 2.71
C GLU A 43 0.87 -24.57 2.36
N ASP A 44 1.81 -25.52 2.24
CA ASP A 44 1.48 -26.95 2.18
C ASP A 44 1.31 -27.48 3.61
N LEU A 45 0.06 -27.59 4.06
CA LEU A 45 -0.26 -28.10 5.39
C LEU A 45 0.08 -29.59 5.53
N SER A 46 0.05 -30.33 4.42
CA SER A 46 0.45 -31.73 4.40
C SER A 46 1.96 -31.91 4.55
N ALA A 47 2.79 -30.97 4.09
CA ALA A 47 4.24 -31.08 4.21
C ALA A 47 4.72 -31.19 5.67
N THR A 48 4.17 -30.36 6.57
CA THR A 48 4.49 -30.45 8.00
C THR A 48 4.01 -31.76 8.58
N LEU A 49 2.83 -32.22 8.19
CA LEU A 49 2.29 -33.46 8.70
C LEU A 49 3.12 -34.65 8.21
N ARG A 50 3.51 -34.74 6.92
CA ARG A 50 4.32 -35.85 6.34
C ARG A 50 5.58 -36.19 7.14
N GLN A 51 6.10 -35.26 7.94
CA GLN A 51 7.21 -35.52 8.86
C GLN A 51 6.87 -36.48 10.02
N HIS A 52 5.57 -36.70 10.28
CA HIS A 52 5.03 -37.45 11.41
C HIS A 52 4.31 -38.76 11.03
N GLY A 53 4.28 -39.15 9.75
CA GLY A 53 3.59 -40.36 9.26
C GLY A 53 2.77 -40.15 7.98
N ASP A 54 1.86 -41.08 7.71
CA ASP A 54 0.86 -41.01 6.65
C ASP A 54 -0.47 -40.48 7.21
N PHE A 55 -1.12 -39.56 6.48
CA PHE A 55 -2.43 -39.03 6.85
C PHE A 55 -3.28 -38.86 5.61
N GLU A 56 -4.58 -38.96 5.84
CA GLU A 56 -5.61 -38.61 4.90
C GLU A 56 -6.58 -37.65 5.58
N PHE A 57 -6.94 -36.60 4.85
CA PHE A 57 -7.98 -35.68 5.27
C PHE A 57 -9.26 -36.02 4.53
N THR A 58 -10.34 -36.24 5.29
CA THR A 58 -11.67 -36.44 4.72
C THR A 58 -12.51 -35.18 4.91
N PHE A 59 -12.87 -34.55 3.80
CA PHE A 59 -13.78 -33.41 3.75
C PHE A 59 -15.04 -33.79 2.98
N ASN A 60 -16.14 -33.97 3.71
CA ASN A 60 -17.42 -34.45 3.17
C ASN A 60 -17.26 -35.79 2.42
N ARG A 61 -17.13 -35.74 1.10
CA ARG A 61 -16.99 -36.90 0.19
C ARG A 61 -15.62 -37.01 -0.46
N TYR A 62 -14.70 -36.12 -0.14
CA TYR A 62 -13.36 -36.06 -0.71
C TYR A 62 -12.34 -36.50 0.32
N THR A 63 -11.49 -37.45 -0.07
CA THR A 63 -10.33 -37.85 0.72
C THR A 63 -9.07 -37.41 -0.03
N THR A 64 -8.15 -36.75 0.67
CA THR A 64 -6.90 -36.26 0.09
C THR A 64 -5.76 -36.40 1.09
N SER A 65 -4.58 -36.76 0.62
CA SER A 65 -3.32 -36.69 1.40
C SER A 65 -2.63 -35.34 1.25
N GLU A 66 -3.09 -34.50 0.32
CA GLU A 66 -2.52 -33.18 0.01
C GLU A 66 -3.53 -32.09 0.35
N LEU A 67 -3.10 -31.16 1.20
CA LEU A 67 -3.91 -30.05 1.66
C LEU A 67 -3.08 -28.77 1.63
N ILE A 68 -3.50 -27.86 0.78
CA ILE A 68 -2.82 -26.60 0.53
C ILE A 68 -3.71 -25.45 0.99
N LEU A 69 -3.08 -24.47 1.63
CA LEU A 69 -3.71 -23.23 2.08
C LEU A 69 -3.09 -22.05 1.35
N SER A 70 -3.87 -21.37 0.52
CA SER A 70 -3.53 -20.05 0.01
C SER A 70 -4.28 -18.98 0.79
N THR A 71 -3.56 -17.93 1.18
CA THR A 71 -4.14 -16.79 1.91
C THR A 71 -4.04 -15.51 1.07
N LEU A 72 -5.15 -14.82 0.91
CA LEU A 72 -5.21 -13.47 0.35
C LEU A 72 -5.51 -12.47 1.45
N SER A 73 -4.78 -11.36 1.48
CA SER A 73 -5.04 -10.22 2.36
C SER A 73 -5.65 -9.09 1.55
N VAL A 74 -6.88 -8.72 1.87
CA VAL A 74 -7.62 -7.66 1.18
C VAL A 74 -7.77 -6.49 2.12
N ARG A 75 -7.37 -5.29 1.67
CA ARG A 75 -7.36 -4.09 2.49
C ARG A 75 -7.79 -2.86 1.71
N ASN A 76 -8.68 -2.07 2.30
CA ASN A 76 -8.95 -0.71 1.81
C ASN A 76 -7.84 0.23 2.30
N MET A 77 -6.96 0.62 1.38
CA MET A 77 -5.84 1.54 1.59
C MET A 77 -6.19 2.99 1.25
N GLY A 78 -7.41 3.23 0.75
CA GLY A 78 -7.91 4.56 0.41
C GLY A 78 -8.28 5.39 1.64
N ASN A 79 -8.72 6.62 1.37
CA ASN A 79 -9.28 7.54 2.36
C ASN A 79 -10.81 7.65 2.27
N ARG A 80 -11.43 6.82 1.43
CA ARG A 80 -12.89 6.63 1.36
C ARG A 80 -13.24 5.15 1.45
N SER A 81 -14.44 4.88 1.93
CA SER A 81 -15.03 3.56 1.83
C SER A 81 -15.31 3.19 0.38
N LEU A 82 -15.30 1.89 0.13
CA LEU A 82 -15.63 1.29 -1.15
C LEU A 82 -17.02 0.64 -1.02
N SER A 83 -17.86 0.81 -2.03
CA SER A 83 -19.15 0.14 -2.13
C SER A 83 -19.10 -0.92 -3.21
N ASP A 84 -19.91 -1.97 -3.07
CA ASP A 84 -20.10 -3.02 -4.06
C ASP A 84 -18.78 -3.65 -4.55
N VAL A 85 -17.88 -3.94 -3.60
CA VAL A 85 -16.60 -4.59 -3.90
C VAL A 85 -16.89 -5.99 -4.42
N LEU A 86 -16.44 -6.24 -5.66
CA LEU A 86 -16.55 -7.54 -6.32
C LEU A 86 -15.22 -7.89 -6.98
N PHE A 87 -14.71 -9.06 -6.65
CA PHE A 87 -13.54 -9.65 -7.31
C PHE A 87 -13.70 -11.16 -7.39
N SER A 88 -13.03 -11.77 -8.36
CA SER A 88 -12.93 -13.22 -8.47
C SER A 88 -11.51 -13.69 -8.19
N VAL A 89 -11.44 -14.88 -7.60
CA VAL A 89 -10.21 -15.60 -7.31
C VAL A 89 -10.33 -16.96 -7.96
N LYS A 90 -9.52 -17.18 -8.99
CA LYS A 90 -9.44 -18.43 -9.73
C LYS A 90 -8.21 -19.20 -9.27
N LEU A 91 -8.41 -20.48 -9.00
CA LEU A 91 -7.35 -21.42 -8.69
C LEU A 91 -7.08 -22.24 -9.97
N PRO A 92 -5.96 -22.00 -10.68
CA PRO A 92 -5.70 -22.71 -11.92
C PRO A 92 -5.22 -24.14 -11.64
N GLY A 93 -5.75 -25.10 -12.41
CA GLY A 93 -5.43 -26.51 -12.27
C GLY A 93 -6.56 -27.32 -11.65
N ARG A 94 -6.42 -28.65 -11.76
CA ARG A 94 -7.48 -29.56 -11.32
C ARG A 94 -7.46 -29.74 -9.80
N HIS A 95 -8.48 -29.19 -9.15
CA HIS A 95 -8.69 -29.21 -7.71
C HIS A 95 -10.13 -29.67 -7.38
N PRO A 96 -10.36 -31.00 -7.32
CA PRO A 96 -11.68 -31.57 -7.00
C PRO A 96 -12.26 -31.04 -5.68
N PHE A 97 -11.38 -30.72 -4.73
CA PHE A 97 -11.72 -30.07 -3.47
C PHE A 97 -11.11 -28.67 -3.41
N ALA A 98 -11.97 -27.67 -3.28
CA ALA A 98 -11.57 -26.30 -2.98
C ALA A 98 -12.67 -25.63 -2.14
N LYS A 99 -12.29 -24.98 -1.05
CA LYS A 99 -13.17 -24.28 -0.12
C LYS A 99 -12.54 -22.97 0.31
N ALA A 100 -13.31 -21.89 0.22
CA ALA A 100 -12.88 -20.56 0.64
C ALA A 100 -13.59 -20.14 1.93
N SER A 101 -12.89 -19.43 2.80
CA SER A 101 -13.44 -18.83 4.03
C SER A 101 -12.86 -17.44 4.27
N CYS A 102 -13.68 -16.56 4.86
CA CYS A 102 -13.27 -15.23 5.26
C CYS A 102 -12.86 -15.22 6.75
N PHE A 103 -11.78 -14.51 7.06
CA PHE A 103 -11.32 -14.24 8.40
C PHE A 103 -11.02 -12.75 8.56
N SER A 104 -11.59 -12.09 9.57
CA SER A 104 -11.27 -10.71 9.91
C SER A 104 -11.29 -10.54 11.43
N ASP A 105 -10.53 -9.56 11.92
CA ASP A 105 -10.59 -9.11 13.31
C ASP A 105 -11.96 -8.46 13.62
N ASP A 106 -12.59 -7.89 12.59
CA ASP A 106 -13.94 -7.34 12.68
C ASP A 106 -14.98 -8.40 12.27
N LYS A 107 -15.77 -8.84 13.25
CA LYS A 107 -16.82 -9.84 13.03
C LYS A 107 -17.93 -9.34 12.12
N ALA A 108 -18.27 -8.05 12.17
CA ALA A 108 -19.30 -7.46 11.33
C ALA A 108 -18.85 -7.47 9.87
N LEU A 109 -17.60 -7.08 9.62
CA LEU A 109 -17.01 -7.18 8.28
C LEU A 109 -17.00 -8.63 7.79
N ALA A 110 -16.56 -9.59 8.63
CA ALA A 110 -16.48 -11.00 8.24
C ALA A 110 -17.85 -11.59 7.85
N SER A 111 -18.95 -11.18 8.50
CA SER A 111 -20.30 -11.63 8.16
C SER A 111 -20.86 -11.03 6.86
N GLU A 112 -20.36 -9.87 6.44
CA GLU A 112 -20.81 -9.19 5.21
C GLU A 112 -20.10 -9.68 3.94
N VAL A 113 -18.97 -10.38 4.10
CA VAL A 113 -18.22 -10.95 2.97
C VAL A 113 -18.94 -12.20 2.46
N ALA A 114 -19.61 -12.08 1.33
CA ALA A 114 -20.24 -13.20 0.64
C ALA A 114 -19.24 -13.85 -0.32
N ILE A 115 -19.01 -15.15 -0.17
CA ILE A 115 -18.15 -15.94 -1.04
C ILE A 115 -19.00 -16.95 -1.80
N VAL A 116 -19.02 -16.84 -3.13
CA VAL A 116 -19.80 -17.71 -4.01
C VAL A 116 -18.83 -18.48 -4.90
N ARG A 117 -18.86 -19.81 -4.83
CA ARG A 117 -18.12 -20.65 -5.79
C ARG A 117 -18.91 -20.73 -7.09
N VAL A 118 -18.31 -20.32 -8.21
CA VAL A 118 -18.96 -20.37 -9.53
C VAL A 118 -18.59 -21.68 -10.20
N ALA A 119 -19.62 -22.53 -10.33
CA ALA A 119 -19.59 -23.90 -10.83
C ALA A 119 -18.60 -24.84 -10.08
N PRO A 120 -18.95 -26.12 -9.87
CA PRO A 120 -18.03 -27.11 -9.33
C PRO A 120 -17.11 -27.61 -10.46
N ASP A 121 -16.58 -26.72 -11.30
CA ASP A 121 -15.60 -27.15 -12.29
C ASP A 121 -14.34 -27.58 -11.53
N GLU A 122 -13.98 -28.86 -11.67
CA GLU A 122 -12.83 -29.42 -10.97
C GLU A 122 -11.54 -28.86 -11.56
N ASP A 123 -11.55 -28.42 -12.83
CA ASP A 123 -10.34 -28.09 -13.58
C ASP A 123 -9.81 -26.67 -13.32
N SER A 124 -10.64 -25.77 -12.80
CA SER A 124 -10.20 -24.46 -12.30
C SER A 124 -11.27 -23.80 -11.43
N PRO A 125 -11.36 -24.13 -10.13
CA PRO A 125 -12.39 -23.56 -9.29
C PRO A 125 -12.23 -22.05 -9.14
N GLU A 126 -13.34 -21.32 -9.29
CA GLU A 126 -13.40 -19.87 -9.16
C GLU A 126 -14.32 -19.45 -8.01
N PHE A 127 -13.87 -18.50 -7.21
CA PHE A 127 -14.60 -17.91 -6.09
C PHE A 127 -14.86 -16.43 -6.35
N PHE A 128 -16.12 -16.04 -6.38
CA PHE A 128 -16.53 -14.65 -6.40
C PHE A 128 -16.69 -14.17 -4.97
N VAL A 129 -15.98 -13.11 -4.62
CA VAL A 129 -16.07 -12.44 -3.33
C VAL A 129 -16.80 -11.13 -3.53
N LYS A 130 -17.95 -11.00 -2.87
CA LYS A 130 -18.78 -9.80 -2.88
C LYS A 130 -18.84 -9.21 -1.48
N LEU A 131 -18.69 -7.90 -1.40
CA LEU A 131 -18.80 -7.15 -0.16
C LEU A 131 -19.57 -5.85 -0.45
N PRO A 132 -20.74 -5.61 0.18
CA PRO A 132 -21.55 -4.41 -0.10
C PRO A 132 -20.83 -3.12 0.27
N TYR A 133 -20.00 -3.16 1.31
CA TYR A 133 -19.32 -1.98 1.82
C TYR A 133 -18.01 -2.35 2.53
N PHE A 134 -16.96 -1.55 2.31
CA PHE A 134 -15.63 -1.78 2.85
C PHE A 134 -15.03 -0.47 3.38
N ASN A 135 -14.98 -0.30 4.71
CA ASN A 135 -14.54 0.95 5.30
C ASN A 135 -13.06 1.24 5.08
N VAL A 136 -12.70 2.50 5.28
CA VAL A 136 -11.33 2.97 5.28
C VAL A 136 -10.51 2.17 6.29
N ARG A 137 -9.35 1.66 5.85
CA ARG A 137 -8.36 0.90 6.64
C ARG A 137 -8.82 -0.48 7.13
N GLU A 138 -10.05 -0.89 6.86
CA GLU A 138 -10.50 -2.25 7.13
C GLU A 138 -9.69 -3.27 6.32
N ARG A 139 -9.58 -4.47 6.89
CA ARG A 139 -8.87 -5.59 6.30
C ARG A 139 -9.62 -6.89 6.58
N PHE A 140 -9.54 -7.82 5.64
CA PHE A 140 -9.91 -9.20 5.87
C PHE A 140 -8.97 -10.12 5.10
N HIS A 141 -8.97 -11.38 5.51
CA HIS A 141 -8.20 -12.45 4.91
C HIS A 141 -9.15 -13.45 4.28
N LEU A 142 -8.91 -13.79 3.01
CA LEU A 142 -9.57 -14.89 2.36
C LEU A 142 -8.62 -16.09 2.37
N LYS A 143 -9.04 -17.17 3.01
CA LYS A 143 -8.30 -18.43 3.08
C LYS A 143 -8.94 -19.42 2.13
N ILE A 144 -8.17 -19.93 1.17
CA ILE A 144 -8.63 -20.92 0.21
C ILE A 144 -7.87 -22.20 0.50
N LEU A 145 -8.62 -23.21 0.93
CA LEU A 145 -8.15 -24.55 1.22
C LEU A 145 -8.47 -25.44 0.02
N TYR A 146 -7.47 -26.13 -0.54
CA TYR A 146 -7.66 -26.98 -1.69
C TYR A 146 -6.70 -28.17 -1.69
N ASN A 147 -6.96 -29.15 -2.54
CA ASN A 147 -6.10 -30.34 -2.70
C ASN A 147 -5.23 -30.27 -3.96
N GLY A 148 -4.18 -31.08 -4.04
CA GLY A 148 -3.29 -31.14 -5.21
C GLY A 148 -2.02 -30.31 -5.02
N GLY A 149 -1.41 -29.85 -6.11
CA GLY A 149 -0.15 -29.11 -6.10
C GLY A 149 -0.29 -27.60 -5.83
N VAL A 150 0.82 -26.97 -5.41
CA VAL A 150 0.90 -25.52 -5.19
C VAL A 150 0.60 -24.79 -6.50
N SER A 151 -0.34 -23.85 -6.45
CA SER A 151 -0.80 -23.11 -7.61
C SER A 151 -0.89 -21.62 -7.25
N ASN A 152 -0.57 -20.76 -8.21
CA ASN A 152 -0.66 -19.32 -8.02
C ASN A 152 -2.10 -18.86 -8.28
N LEU A 153 -2.68 -18.16 -7.31
CA LEU A 153 -4.03 -17.62 -7.45
C LEU A 153 -4.07 -16.54 -8.54
N GLU A 154 -5.02 -16.67 -9.45
CA GLU A 154 -5.36 -15.65 -10.44
C GLU A 154 -6.48 -14.77 -9.87
N ILE A 155 -6.24 -13.47 -9.75
CA ILE A 155 -7.18 -12.53 -9.14
C ILE A 155 -7.63 -11.52 -10.19
N ALA A 156 -8.94 -11.44 -10.40
CA ALA A 156 -9.55 -10.44 -11.26
C ALA A 156 -10.45 -9.53 -10.42
N CYS A 157 -10.16 -8.23 -10.43
CA CYS A 157 -10.95 -7.25 -9.71
C CYS A 157 -11.22 -6.06 -10.61
N ARG A 158 -12.48 -5.63 -10.68
CA ARG A 158 -12.88 -4.45 -11.44
C ARG A 158 -13.79 -3.59 -10.58
N LEU A 159 -13.25 -2.46 -10.12
CA LEU A 159 -13.99 -1.46 -9.36
C LEU A 159 -13.90 -0.12 -10.09
N PRO A 160 -15.04 0.57 -10.34
CA PRO A 160 -15.01 1.89 -10.96
C PRO A 160 -14.30 2.90 -10.04
N ASP A 161 -13.52 3.78 -10.65
CA ASP A 161 -12.83 4.90 -9.99
C ASP A 161 -11.98 4.50 -8.76
N THR A 162 -11.50 3.27 -8.73
CA THR A 162 -10.73 2.71 -7.60
C THR A 162 -9.40 2.19 -8.12
N GLU A 163 -8.30 2.68 -7.54
CA GLU A 163 -6.98 2.13 -7.79
C GLU A 163 -6.95 0.73 -7.18
N VAL A 164 -6.72 -0.32 -8.00
CA VAL A 164 -6.60 -1.70 -7.51
C VAL A 164 -5.15 -2.13 -7.64
N GLU A 165 -4.54 -2.45 -6.51
CA GLU A 165 -3.17 -2.97 -6.43
C GLU A 165 -3.23 -4.45 -6.07
N ILE A 166 -2.91 -5.32 -7.04
CA ILE A 166 -2.72 -6.75 -6.82
C ILE A 166 -1.21 -7.01 -6.77
N SER A 167 -0.73 -7.57 -5.68
CA SER A 167 0.70 -7.85 -5.50
C SER A 167 0.93 -9.15 -4.75
N THR A 168 2.09 -9.75 -4.93
CA THR A 168 2.54 -10.85 -4.05
C THR A 168 3.16 -10.30 -2.76
N ALA A 169 3.22 -11.12 -1.70
CA ALA A 169 3.92 -10.74 -0.47
C ALA A 169 5.38 -10.35 -0.73
N ALA A 170 6.07 -11.10 -1.61
CA ALA A 170 7.46 -10.82 -2.01
C ALA A 170 7.60 -9.43 -2.66
N GLU A 171 6.72 -9.08 -3.60
CA GLU A 171 6.70 -7.76 -4.23
C GLU A 171 6.41 -6.65 -3.20
N GLN A 172 5.51 -6.90 -2.25
CA GLN A 172 5.21 -5.94 -1.20
C GLN A 172 6.42 -5.67 -0.30
N TYR A 173 7.18 -6.70 0.07
CA TYR A 173 8.42 -6.55 0.82
C TYR A 173 9.47 -5.73 0.04
N GLN A 174 9.66 -6.02 -1.25
CA GLN A 174 10.57 -5.26 -2.11
C GLN A 174 10.17 -3.78 -2.23
N LYS A 175 8.86 -3.52 -2.41
CA LYS A 175 8.33 -2.15 -2.50
C LYS A 175 8.51 -1.39 -1.20
N MET A 176 8.35 -2.06 -0.06
CA MET A 176 8.57 -1.47 1.26
C MET A 176 10.06 -1.12 1.48
N ASP A 177 10.97 -2.02 1.11
CA ASP A 177 12.42 -1.77 1.20
C ASP A 177 12.82 -0.59 0.31
N ARG A 178 12.38 -0.57 -0.96
CA ARG A 178 12.65 0.55 -1.88
C ARG A 178 12.13 1.88 -1.33
N ARG A 179 10.94 1.90 -0.73
CA ARG A 179 10.36 3.10 -0.12
C ARG A 179 11.17 3.56 1.10
N ASN A 180 11.63 2.63 1.93
CA ASN A 180 12.46 2.95 3.08
C ASN A 180 13.81 3.53 2.64
N ARG A 181 14.46 2.94 1.64
CA ARG A 181 15.70 3.49 1.05
C ARG A 181 15.50 4.91 0.52
N TRP A 182 14.40 5.16 -0.18
CA TRP A 182 14.07 6.50 -0.69
C TRP A 182 13.83 7.52 0.43
N LYS A 183 13.12 7.14 1.49
CA LYS A 183 12.96 8.00 2.66
C LYS A 183 14.30 8.35 3.30
N THR A 184 15.16 7.35 3.49
CA THR A 184 16.51 7.56 4.03
C THR A 184 17.33 8.52 3.15
N ALA A 185 17.27 8.34 1.82
CA ALA A 185 17.96 9.23 0.88
C ALA A 185 17.44 10.68 0.95
N ILE A 186 16.12 10.89 1.03
CA ILE A 186 15.53 12.23 1.19
C ILE A 186 15.98 12.86 2.50
N THR A 187 15.97 12.12 3.61
CA THR A 187 16.39 12.63 4.91
C THR A 187 17.85 13.07 4.91
N ILE A 188 18.74 12.27 4.29
CA ILE A 188 20.15 12.62 4.13
C ILE A 188 20.31 13.89 3.29
N LEU A 189 19.58 14.00 2.19
CA LEU A 189 19.64 15.18 1.31
C LEU A 189 19.13 16.45 2.00
N LEU A 190 18.03 16.36 2.76
CA LEU A 190 17.52 17.47 3.56
C LEU A 190 18.52 17.89 4.66
N ALA A 191 19.16 16.93 5.33
CA ALA A 191 20.21 17.22 6.30
C ALA A 191 21.39 17.95 5.65
N ALA A 192 21.87 17.47 4.49
CA ALA A 192 22.94 18.12 3.75
C ALA A 192 22.59 19.55 3.31
N LEU A 193 21.38 19.77 2.78
CA LEU A 193 20.90 21.09 2.41
C LEU A 193 20.81 22.03 3.62
N SER A 194 20.35 21.53 4.77
CA SER A 194 20.31 22.33 6.00
C SER A 194 21.71 22.74 6.46
N SER A 195 22.69 21.83 6.40
CA SER A 195 24.09 22.14 6.73
C SER A 195 24.70 23.17 5.79
N LEU A 196 24.39 23.10 4.49
CA LEU A 196 24.83 24.09 3.50
C LEU A 196 24.20 25.47 3.77
N ALA A 197 22.92 25.52 4.11
CA ALA A 197 22.25 26.77 4.47
C ALA A 197 22.88 27.40 5.74
N PHE A 198 23.18 26.60 6.77
CA PHE A 198 23.87 27.06 7.97
C PHE A 198 25.29 27.57 7.68
N ALA A 199 26.03 26.89 6.81
CA ALA A 199 27.36 27.32 6.40
C ALA A 199 27.30 28.67 5.66
N TRP A 200 26.34 28.83 4.74
CA TRP A 200 26.13 30.09 4.01
C TRP A 200 25.82 31.25 4.95
N ILE A 201 24.85 31.07 5.86
CA ILE A 201 24.48 32.07 6.86
C ILE A 201 25.68 32.45 7.74
N SER A 202 26.51 31.48 8.11
CA SER A 202 27.71 31.74 8.92
C SER A 202 28.75 32.58 8.17
N VAL A 203 28.92 32.33 6.86
CA VAL A 203 29.81 33.13 5.99
C VAL A 203 29.29 34.56 5.85
N GLU A 204 27.98 34.75 5.64
CA GLU A 204 27.34 36.06 5.52
C GLU A 204 27.45 36.88 6.82
N LEU A 205 27.22 36.25 7.98
CA LEU A 205 27.40 36.89 9.28
C LEU A 205 28.87 37.24 9.55
N GLY A 206 29.80 36.40 9.08
CA GLY A 206 31.23 36.66 9.15
C GLY A 206 31.65 37.87 8.31
N SER A 207 31.12 38.00 7.08
CA SER A 207 31.42 39.13 6.19
C SER A 207 30.88 40.45 6.74
N GLN A 208 29.66 40.46 7.30
CA GLN A 208 29.09 41.65 7.96
C GLN A 208 29.91 42.11 9.15
N LYS A 209 30.36 41.19 10.02
CA LYS A 209 31.22 41.53 11.17
C LYS A 209 32.58 42.08 10.75
N LEU A 210 33.13 41.63 9.63
CA LEU A 210 34.37 42.18 9.09
C LEU A 210 34.14 43.61 8.58
N GLN A 211 33.07 43.84 7.80
CA GLN A 211 32.73 45.18 7.31
C GLN A 211 32.55 46.19 8.44
N SER A 212 31.82 45.84 9.51
CA SER A 212 31.61 46.75 10.65
C SER A 212 32.92 47.10 11.37
N ARG A 213 33.86 46.15 11.50
CA ARG A 213 35.19 46.41 12.10
C ARG A 213 36.07 47.30 11.22
N TYR A 214 35.95 47.19 9.89
CA TYR A 214 36.67 48.07 8.97
C TYR A 214 36.17 49.51 9.06
N GLU A 215 34.84 49.69 9.17
CA GLU A 215 34.24 51.03 9.35
C GLU A 215 34.65 51.68 10.68
N GLU A 216 34.63 50.92 11.79
CA GLU A 216 35.02 51.42 13.12
C GLU A 216 36.50 51.89 13.18
N LYS A 217 37.40 51.16 12.51
CA LYS A 217 38.82 51.55 12.37
C LYS A 217 39.00 52.78 11.47
N ALA A 218 38.18 52.94 10.43
CA ALA A 218 38.25 54.10 9.56
C ALA A 218 37.79 55.40 10.26
N THR A 219 36.86 55.30 11.21
CA THR A 219 36.40 56.45 12.01
C THR A 219 37.35 56.89 13.12
N THR A 220 38.16 55.99 13.68
CA THR A 220 39.13 56.31 14.76
C THR A 220 40.45 56.88 14.26
N ALA A 221 40.72 56.82 12.95
CA ALA A 221 41.93 57.35 12.32
C ALA A 221 41.82 58.80 11.83
N LYS A 222 40.71 59.49 12.12
CA LYS A 222 40.49 60.93 11.85
C LYS A 222 40.52 61.72 13.15
#